data_AF-Q56LA3-F1
#
_entry.id   AF-Q56LA3-F1
#
_cell.length_a   1.000
_cell.length_b   1.000
_cell.length_c   1.000
_cell.angle_alpha   90.00
_cell.angle_beta   90.00
_cell.angle_gamma   90.00
#
_symmetry.space_group_name_H-M   'P 1'
#
loop_
_entity.id
_entity.type
_entity.pdbx_description
1 polymer ?
#
loop_
_entity_poly.entity_id
_entity_poly.type
_entity_poly.pdbx_seq_one_letter_code
_entity_poly.pdbx_strand_id
1 'polypeptide(L)' 'MVMEMSKTYQYRKVMKPLLERKRRARINKCLDDLKDLMVECLQQEG' A
#
# COMPACT_ATOMS: atom_id res chain seq x y z
N MET A 1 -4.31 -34.81 5.40
CA MET A 1 -5.54 -34.21 5.94
C MET A 1 -5.30 -32.71 6.07
N VAL A 2 -5.74 -31.90 5.10
CA VAL A 2 -5.59 -30.44 5.18
C VAL A 2 -6.63 -29.92 6.17
N MET A 3 -6.21 -29.43 7.34
CA MET A 3 -7.13 -28.79 8.27
C MET A 3 -7.56 -27.46 7.67
N GLU A 4 -8.82 -27.37 7.28
CA GLU A 4 -9.37 -26.15 6.70
C GLU A 4 -9.26 -25.01 7.71
N MET A 5 -8.45 -24.01 7.35
CA MET A 5 -8.13 -22.92 8.26
C MET A 5 -9.37 -22.06 8.47
N SER A 6 -9.80 -21.86 9.71
CA SER A 6 -11.01 -21.09 10.03
C SER A 6 -11.03 -19.74 9.30
N LYS A 7 -12.20 -19.37 8.75
CA LYS A 7 -12.40 -18.12 7.99
C LYS A 7 -11.89 -16.89 8.76
N THR A 8 -12.06 -16.87 10.09
CA THR A 8 -11.55 -15.78 10.94
C THR A 8 -10.02 -15.74 10.98
N TYR A 9 -9.35 -16.90 11.03
CA TYR A 9 -7.90 -16.98 10.99
C TYR A 9 -7.36 -16.54 9.63
N GLN A 10 -7.92 -17.06 8.54
CA GLN A 10 -7.52 -16.67 7.18
C GLN A 10 -7.65 -15.15 6.98
N TYR A 11 -8.76 -14.57 7.44
CA TYR A 11 -8.95 -13.14 7.34
C TYR A 11 -7.93 -12.33 8.16
N ARG A 12 -7.70 -12.69 9.43
CA ARG A 12 -6.78 -11.95 10.32
C ARG A 12 -5.31 -12.10 9.93
N LYS A 13 -4.87 -13.27 9.47
CA LYS A 13 -3.45 -13.59 9.23
C LYS A 13 -3.03 -13.48 7.77
N VAL A 14 -3.95 -13.57 6.83
CA VAL A 14 -3.64 -13.53 5.40
C VAL A 14 -4.26 -12.30 4.74
N MET A 15 -5.60 -12.18 4.77
CA MET A 15 -6.30 -11.13 4.01
C MET A 15 -6.05 -9.73 4.56
N LYS A 16 -6.20 -9.51 5.88
CA LYS A 16 -5.92 -8.20 6.49
C LYS A 16 -4.49 -7.71 6.20
N PRO A 17 -3.42 -8.51 6.42
CA PRO A 17 -2.06 -8.10 6.06
C PRO A 17 -1.86 -7.83 4.56
N LEU A 18 -2.52 -8.59 3.68
CA LEU A 18 -2.48 -8.35 2.22
C LEU A 18 -3.13 -7.02 1.85
N LEU A 19 -4.31 -6.74 2.39
CA LEU A 19 -5.03 -5.49 2.14
C LEU A 19 -4.26 -4.29 2.67
N GLU A 20 -3.64 -4.42 3.84
CA GLU A 20 -2.75 -3.42 4.43
C GLU A 20 -1.57 -3.11 3.50
N ARG A 21 -0.88 -4.15 3.01
CA ARG A 21 0.24 -3.97 2.06
C ARG A 21 -0.21 -3.25 0.79
N LYS A 22 -1.34 -3.65 0.20
CA LYS A 22 -1.92 -2.96 -0.97
C LYS A 22 -2.25 -1.50 -0.67
N ARG A 23 -2.81 -1.20 0.51
CA ARG A 23 -3.10 0.19 0.93
C ARG A 23 -1.81 0.99 1.06
N ARG A 24 -0.80 0.45 1.75
CA ARG A 24 0.51 1.11 1.92
C ARG A 24 1.20 1.39 0.58
N ALA A 25 1.19 0.44 -0.35
CA ALA A 25 1.74 0.65 -1.69
C ALA A 25 1.05 1.82 -2.43
N ARG A 26 -0.28 1.94 -2.32
CA ARG A 26 -1.01 3.08 -2.91
C ARG A 26 -0.66 4.41 -2.24
N ILE A 27 -0.60 4.44 -0.91
CA ILE A 27 -0.22 5.65 -0.16
C ILE A 27 1.18 6.10 -0.56
N ASN A 28 2.15 5.19 -0.56
CA ASN A 28 3.53 5.51 -0.92
C ASN A 28 3.60 6.05 -2.35
N LYS A 29 2.93 5.40 -3.31
CA LYS A 29 2.86 5.91 -4.68
C LYS A 29 2.33 7.34 -4.74
N CYS A 30 1.21 7.66 -4.08
CA CYS A 30 0.69 9.03 -4.09
C CYS A 30 1.62 10.04 -3.43
N LEU A 31 2.39 9.63 -2.40
CA LEU A 31 3.38 10.49 -1.75
C LEU A 31 4.59 10.72 -2.66
N ASP A 32 5.03 9.70 -3.38
CA ASP A 32 6.10 9.79 -4.37
C ASP A 32 5.67 10.70 -5.53
N ASP A 33 4.49 10.48 -6.11
CA ASP A 33 3.92 11.31 -7.18
C ASP A 33 3.80 12.79 -6.73
N LEU A 34 3.39 13.03 -5.48
CA LEU A 34 3.31 14.39 -4.92
C LEU A 34 4.69 15.03 -4.78
N LYS A 35 5.67 14.27 -4.29
CA LYS A 35 7.04 14.75 -4.14
C LYS A 35 7.63 15.12 -5.50
N ASP A 36 7.43 14.29 -6.50
CA ASP A 36 7.95 14.52 -7.86
C ASP A 36 7.33 15.80 -8.44
N LEU A 37 6.02 15.99 -8.31
CA LEU A 37 5.36 17.23 -8.73
C LEU A 37 5.92 18.48 -8.05
N MET A 38 6.17 18.41 -6.74
CA MET A 38 6.75 19.55 -6.01
C MET A 38 8.18 19.87 -6.49
N VAL A 39 8.97 18.84 -6.80
CA VAL A 39 10.33 19.02 -7.35
C VAL A 39 10.26 19.63 -8.75
N GLU A 40 9.35 19.16 -9.60
CA GLU A 40 9.14 19.72 -10.94
C GLU A 40 8.77 21.20 -10.90
N CYS A 41 7.83 21.61 -10.03
CA CYS A 41 7.47 23.01 -9.87
C CYS A 41 8.67 23.87 -9.44
N LEU A 42 9.45 23.41 -8.45
CA LEU A 42 10.65 24.12 -7.99
C LEU A 42 11.72 24.26 -9.07
N GLN A 43 11.87 23.26 -9.95
CA GLN A 43 12.81 23.30 -11.07
C GLN A 43 12.37 24.23 -12.19
N GLN A 44 11.05 24.44 -12.36
CA GLN A 44 10.50 25.36 -13.38
C GLN A 44 10.58 26.83 -12.95
N GLU A 45 10.73 27.11 -11.66
CA GLU A 45 10.84 28.48 -11.11
C GLU A 45 12.29 29.05 -11.13
N GLY A 46 13.25 28.35 -11.74
CA GLY A 46 14.64 28.81 -11.96
C GLY A 46 14.98 29.02 -13.43
#